data_AF-A0A317FK03-F1
#
_entry.id   AF-A0A317FK03-F1
#
_cell.length_a   1.000
_cell.length_b   1.000
_cell.length_c   1.000
_cell.angle_alpha   90.00
_cell.angle_beta   90.00
_cell.angle_gamma   90.00
#
_symmetry.space_group_name_H-M   'P 1'
#
loop_
_entity.id
_entity.type
_entity.pdbx_description
1 polymer ?
#
loop_
_entity_poly.entity_id
_entity_poly.type
_entity_poly.pdbx_seq_one_letter_code
_entity_poly.pdbx_strand_id
1 'polypeptide(L)'
;MSWPDSRLGEPADPNRPWHWVSRSEEAGGHPLPIGWNTHLRHWVLWDGSTIGPEEAARRFVYLGPCLTPSEAQAAVADAVAAATPAAPPPEQEPRGLAALAASALPEPPPAMVYRKEAIRNHLLIFAGTLFGTLFLAEKFNLFR
;
A
#
# COMPACT_ATOMS: atom_id res chain seq x y z
N MET A 1 -7.37 20.96 -7.00
CA MET A 1 -8.62 20.45 -7.60
C MET A 1 -9.76 20.79 -6.64
N SER A 2 -10.96 21.09 -7.14
CA SER A 2 -12.12 21.35 -6.28
C SER A 2 -12.66 20.04 -5.69
N TRP A 3 -13.29 20.13 -4.52
CA TRP A 3 -14.04 19.00 -3.97
C TRP A 3 -15.11 18.53 -4.95
N PRO A 4 -15.34 17.21 -5.07
CA PRO A 4 -16.46 16.68 -5.81
C PRO A 4 -17.78 17.20 -5.20
N ASP A 5 -18.72 17.50 -6.08
CA ASP A 5 -19.97 18.22 -5.83
C ASP A 5 -19.85 19.29 -4.73
N SER A 6 -19.06 20.34 -5.02
CA SER A 6 -18.60 21.41 -4.12
C SER A 6 -19.62 22.03 -3.15
N ARG A 7 -20.93 21.85 -3.37
CA ARG A 7 -21.99 22.30 -2.46
C ARG A 7 -22.23 21.34 -1.30
N LEU A 8 -21.90 20.07 -1.46
CA LEU A 8 -22.17 19.02 -0.48
C LEU A 8 -20.90 18.28 -0.08
N GLY A 9 -19.86 18.25 -0.91
CA GLY A 9 -18.63 17.49 -0.63
C GLY A 9 -18.79 15.98 -0.79
N GLU A 10 -19.80 15.53 -1.53
CA GLU A 10 -20.03 14.12 -1.88
C GLU A 10 -19.16 13.73 -3.10
N PRO A 11 -18.74 12.46 -3.24
CA PRO A 11 -18.02 12.04 -4.43
C PRO A 11 -18.91 12.10 -5.69
N ALA A 12 -18.32 12.53 -6.81
CA ALA A 12 -19.02 12.60 -8.09
C ALA A 12 -19.33 11.22 -8.68
N ASP A 13 -18.55 10.19 -8.31
CA ASP A 13 -18.74 8.81 -8.71
C ASP A 13 -18.91 7.91 -7.47
N PRO A 14 -20.12 7.40 -7.20
CA PRO A 14 -20.38 6.54 -6.03
C PRO A 14 -19.74 5.16 -6.14
N ASN A 15 -19.28 4.74 -7.33
CA ASN A 15 -18.59 3.46 -7.52
C ASN A 15 -17.10 3.52 -7.16
N ARG A 16 -16.58 4.72 -6.87
CA ARG A 16 -15.22 4.93 -6.38
C ARG A 16 -15.29 5.24 -4.90
N PRO A 17 -15.31 4.23 -4.01
CA PRO A 17 -15.50 4.48 -2.59
C PRO A 17 -14.29 5.14 -1.94
N TRP A 18 -13.10 5.11 -2.55
CA TRP A 18 -11.87 5.64 -1.94
C TRP A 18 -11.33 6.84 -2.71
N HIS A 19 -10.88 7.83 -1.96
CA HIS A 19 -10.34 9.08 -2.47
C HIS A 19 -9.08 9.49 -1.72
N TRP A 20 -8.18 10.17 -2.43
CA TRP A 20 -7.01 10.82 -1.88
C TRP A 20 -7.34 12.24 -1.47
N VAL A 21 -6.97 12.58 -0.24
CA VAL A 21 -7.07 13.92 0.32
C VAL A 21 -5.78 14.28 1.04
N SER A 22 -5.55 15.56 1.31
CA SER A 22 -4.49 16.01 2.22
C SER A 22 -5.09 16.91 3.29
N ARG A 23 -4.49 16.98 4.49
CA ARG A 23 -4.97 17.89 5.54
C ARG A 23 -4.72 19.33 5.13
N SER A 24 -5.71 20.20 5.29
CA SER A 24 -5.60 21.63 4.92
C SER A 24 -4.48 22.36 5.66
N GLU A 25 -4.20 21.93 6.90
CA GLU A 25 -3.23 22.58 7.79
C GLU A 25 -1.81 21.99 7.67
N GLU A 26 -1.63 20.89 6.95
CA GLU A 26 -0.37 20.15 6.92
C GLU A 26 0.53 20.65 5.78
N ALA A 27 1.63 21.30 6.14
CA ALA A 27 2.64 21.75 5.20
C ALA A 27 3.38 20.54 4.61
N GLY A 28 3.05 20.17 3.38
CA GLY A 28 3.63 19.02 2.68
C GLY A 28 2.61 18.23 1.87
N GLY A 29 1.31 18.36 2.18
CA GLY A 29 0.25 17.77 1.36
C GLY A 29 0.29 16.24 1.31
N HIS A 30 0.61 15.59 2.43
CA HIS A 30 0.70 14.13 2.49
C HIS A 30 -0.66 13.48 2.12
N PRO A 31 -0.70 12.58 1.12
CA PRO A 31 -1.93 11.95 0.69
C PRO A 31 -2.42 10.96 1.73
N LEU A 32 -3.66 11.12 2.15
CA LEU A 32 -4.39 10.28 3.08
C LEU A 32 -5.60 9.67 2.37
N PRO A 33 -5.88 8.37 2.56
CA PRO A 33 -7.07 7.75 2.01
C PRO A 33 -8.28 8.11 2.86
N ILE A 34 -9.38 8.47 2.21
CA ILE A 34 -10.69 8.65 2.82
C ILE A 34 -11.74 7.88 2.02
N GLY A 35 -12.65 7.19 2.71
CA GLY A 35 -13.69 6.36 2.11
C GLY A 35 -15.05 7.06 2.11
N TRP A 36 -15.89 6.87 1.11
CA TRP A 36 -17.29 7.32 1.11
C TRP A 36 -18.23 6.18 1.51
N ASN A 37 -19.05 6.40 2.53
CA ASN A 37 -20.13 5.49 2.91
C ASN A 37 -21.45 5.98 2.30
N THR A 38 -21.96 5.27 1.31
CA THR A 38 -23.20 5.61 0.59
C THR A 38 -24.45 5.48 1.44
N HIS A 39 -24.47 4.59 2.44
CA HIS A 39 -25.62 4.37 3.31
C HIS A 39 -25.77 5.51 4.32
N LEU A 40 -24.65 5.95 4.90
CA LEU A 40 -24.64 7.04 5.88
C LEU A 40 -24.49 8.41 5.23
N ARG A 41 -24.03 8.50 3.97
CA ARG A 41 -23.59 9.74 3.32
C ARG A 41 -22.53 10.48 4.14
N HIS A 42 -21.57 9.73 4.66
CA HIS A 42 -20.45 10.25 5.45
C HIS A 42 -19.13 9.76 4.86
N TRP A 43 -18.10 10.55 5.08
CA TRP A 43 -16.73 10.14 4.82
C TRP A 43 -16.20 9.34 6.00
N VAL A 44 -15.50 8.25 5.71
CA VAL A 44 -14.85 7.33 6.65
C VAL A 44 -13.36 7.58 6.57
N LEU A 45 -12.77 7.99 7.69
CA LEU A 45 -11.34 8.18 7.83
C LEU A 45 -10.64 6.83 8.08
N TRP A 46 -9.33 6.79 7.88
CA TRP A 46 -8.52 5.58 8.07
C TRP A 46 -8.55 5.05 9.52
N ASP A 47 -8.82 5.92 10.49
CA ASP A 47 -8.98 5.59 11.92
C ASP A 47 -10.38 5.00 12.23
N GLY A 48 -11.24 4.85 11.23
CA GLY A 48 -12.61 4.35 11.36
C GLY A 48 -13.62 5.40 11.81
N SER A 49 -13.20 6.63 12.08
CA SER A 49 -14.11 7.73 12.40
C SER A 49 -14.88 8.17 11.16
N THR A 50 -16.07 8.73 11.37
CA THR A 50 -16.91 9.26 10.30
C THR A 50 -17.06 10.76 10.41
N ILE A 51 -17.03 11.45 9.28
CA ILE A 51 -17.20 12.90 9.20
C ILE A 51 -18.23 13.25 8.12
N GLY A 52 -18.98 14.31 8.36
CA GLY A 52 -19.91 14.85 7.38
C GLY A 52 -19.17 15.43 6.17
N PRO A 53 -19.85 15.56 5.02
CA PRO A 53 -19.19 15.95 3.78
C PRO A 53 -18.80 17.44 3.73
N GLU A 54 -19.54 18.31 4.42
CA GLU A 54 -19.12 19.71 4.64
C GLU A 54 -17.88 19.83 5.54
N GLU A 55 -17.74 18.95 6.52
CA GLU A 55 -16.58 18.96 7.41
C GLU A 55 -15.35 18.43 6.69
N ALA A 56 -15.51 17.39 5.87
CA ALA A 56 -14.45 16.90 5.00
C ALA A 56 -13.96 17.99 4.03
N ALA A 57 -14.88 18.73 3.40
CA ALA A 57 -14.57 19.83 2.49
C ALA A 57 -13.82 20.99 3.16
N ARG A 58 -14.03 21.22 4.46
CA ARG A 58 -13.32 22.25 5.24
C ARG A 58 -11.94 21.79 5.70
N ARG A 59 -11.84 20.55 6.19
CA ARG A 59 -10.63 20.03 6.85
C ARG A 59 -9.58 19.45 5.91
N PHE A 60 -9.98 19.13 4.69
CA PHE A 60 -9.10 18.48 3.74
C PHE A 60 -9.13 19.13 2.37
N VAL A 61 -8.01 19.04 1.66
CA VAL A 61 -7.87 19.38 0.25
C VAL A 61 -8.00 18.11 -0.57
N TYR A 62 -8.92 18.12 -1.53
CA TYR A 62 -9.16 17.00 -2.42
C TYR A 62 -8.03 16.83 -3.44
N LEU A 63 -7.44 15.63 -3.50
CA LEU A 63 -6.36 15.29 -4.43
C LEU A 63 -6.86 14.48 -5.63
N GLY A 64 -7.89 13.64 -5.44
CA GLY A 64 -8.50 12.87 -6.53
C GLY A 64 -9.11 11.54 -6.08
N PRO A 65 -9.82 10.82 -6.96
CA PRO A 65 -10.26 9.46 -6.69
C PRO A 65 -9.09 8.49 -6.67
N CYS A 66 -9.19 7.43 -5.86
CA CYS A 66 -8.24 6.33 -5.92
C CYS A 66 -8.37 5.57 -7.25
N LEU A 67 -7.24 5.05 -7.73
CA LEU A 67 -7.19 4.18 -8.90
C LEU A 67 -7.93 2.87 -8.60
N THR A 68 -8.64 2.35 -9.59
CA THR A 68 -9.17 0.99 -9.56
C THR A 68 -8.03 -0.02 -9.60
N PRO A 69 -8.25 -1.29 -9.20
CA PRO A 69 -7.20 -2.32 -9.27
C PRO A 69 -6.57 -2.47 -10.66
N SER A 70 -7.35 -2.36 -11.74
CA SER A 70 -6.86 -2.44 -13.11
C SER A 70 -6.05 -1.20 -13.52
N GLU A 71 -6.51 0.00 -13.16
CA GLU A 71 -5.77 1.25 -13.37
C GLU A 71 -4.45 1.26 -12.59
N ALA A 72 -4.46 0.75 -11.36
CA ALA A 72 -3.27 0.62 -10.54
C ALA A 72 -2.27 -0.39 -11.14
N GLN A 73 -2.75 -1.52 -11.66
CA GLN A 73 -1.90 -2.50 -12.36
C GLN A 73 -1.28 -1.90 -13.63
N ALA A 74 -2.05 -1.13 -14.41
CA ALA A 74 -1.54 -0.44 -15.59
C ALA A 74 -0.46 0.59 -15.20
N ALA A 75 -0.73 1.43 -14.20
CA ALA A 75 0.24 2.42 -13.71
C ALA A 75 1.54 1.77 -13.18
N VAL A 76 1.43 0.62 -12.50
CA VAL A 76 2.61 -0.14 -12.06
C VAL A 76 3.35 -0.75 -13.25
N ALA A 77 2.64 -1.29 -14.23
CA ALA A 77 3.26 -1.83 -15.44
C ALA A 77 4.02 -0.74 -16.22
N ASP A 78 3.43 0.45 -16.34
CA ASP A 78 4.07 1.61 -16.97
C ASP A 78 5.30 2.07 -16.19
N ALA A 79 5.21 2.13 -14.86
CA ALA A 79 6.34 2.48 -14.01
C ALA A 79 7.48 1.46 -14.10
N VAL A 80 7.17 0.16 -14.18
CA VAL A 80 8.16 -0.92 -14.37
C VAL A 80 8.77 -0.85 -15.78
N ALA A 81 7.97 -0.56 -16.81
CA ALA A 81 8.47 -0.37 -18.17
C ALA A 81 9.42 0.84 -18.26
N ALA A 82 9.09 1.95 -17.60
CA ALA A 82 9.93 3.14 -17.52
C ALA A 82 11.21 2.93 -16.67
N ALA A 83 11.14 2.07 -15.65
CA ALA A 83 12.27 1.74 -14.79
C ALA A 83 13.18 0.62 -15.33
N THR A 84 12.78 -0.06 -16.42
CA THR A 84 13.62 -1.06 -17.07
C THR A 84 14.74 -0.32 -17.83
N PRO A 85 16.03 -0.50 -17.47
CA PRO A 85 17.11 0.14 -18.21
C PRO A 85 17.09 -0.36 -19.66
N ALA A 86 17.18 0.56 -20.63
CA ALA A 86 17.41 0.21 -22.02
C ALA A 86 18.64 -0.71 -22.10
N ALA A 87 18.46 -1.85 -22.76
CA ALA A 87 19.52 -2.85 -22.94
C ALA A 87 20.83 -2.19 -23.41
N PRO A 88 21.99 -2.44 -22.77
CA PRO A 88 23.24 -1.91 -23.25
C PRO A 88 23.57 -2.56 -24.62
N PRO A 89 24.21 -1.83 -25.54
CA PRO A 89 24.68 -2.41 -26.80
C PRO A 89 25.72 -3.50 -26.53
N PRO A 90 25.86 -4.51 -27.41
CA PRO A 90 26.78 -5.62 -27.20
C PRO A 90 28.21 -5.13 -27.46
N GLU A 91 28.94 -4.78 -26.39
CA GLU A 91 30.37 -4.47 -26.48
C GLU A 91 31.20 -5.58 -25.81
N GLN A 92 32.18 -6.03 -26.59
CA GLN A 92 33.13 -7.11 -26.34
C GLN A 92 33.91 -6.94 -25.03
N GLU A 93 34.03 -8.03 -24.26
CA GLU A 93 35.10 -8.17 -23.26
C GLU A 93 36.48 -8.12 -23.94
N PRO A 94 37.49 -7.57 -23.24
CA PRO A 94 38.63 -8.42 -22.96
C PRO A 94 39.04 -8.38 -21.49
N ARG A 95 39.08 -9.59 -20.91
CA ARG A 95 40.13 -10.15 -20.03
C ARG A 95 41.12 -9.13 -19.42
N GLY A 96 41.14 -9.06 -18.09
CA GLY A 96 42.33 -8.60 -17.38
C GLY A 96 42.17 -8.32 -15.89
N LEU A 97 40.95 -8.00 -15.42
CA LEU A 97 40.72 -7.56 -14.03
C LEU A 97 39.62 -8.35 -13.29
N ALA A 98 39.08 -9.40 -13.91
CA ALA A 98 37.95 -10.19 -13.42
C ALA A 98 38.26 -11.12 -12.23
N ALA A 99 39.50 -11.20 -11.75
CA ALA A 99 39.88 -12.14 -10.68
C ALA A 99 39.98 -11.52 -9.28
N LEU A 100 39.95 -10.18 -9.14
CA LEU A 100 40.11 -9.50 -7.83
C LEU A 100 38.83 -8.78 -7.34
N ALA A 101 37.83 -8.61 -8.19
CA ALA A 101 36.52 -8.04 -7.82
C ALA A 101 35.52 -9.11 -7.32
N ALA A 102 35.90 -10.38 -7.26
CA ALA A 102 35.04 -11.48 -6.79
C ALA A 102 34.75 -11.44 -5.26
N SER A 103 35.34 -10.50 -4.51
CA SER A 103 35.15 -10.37 -3.06
C SER A 103 34.11 -9.31 -2.64
N ALA A 104 33.48 -8.61 -3.58
CA ALA A 104 32.51 -7.55 -3.27
C ALA A 104 31.21 -7.73 -4.07
N LEU A 105 30.73 -8.97 -4.17
CA LEU A 105 29.35 -9.21 -4.54
C LEU A 105 28.47 -8.67 -3.39
N PRO A 106 27.64 -7.64 -3.61
CA PRO A 106 26.60 -7.30 -2.66
C PRO A 106 25.72 -8.55 -2.46
N GLU A 107 25.39 -8.83 -1.20
CA GLU A 107 24.50 -9.92 -0.80
C GLU A 107 23.29 -9.98 -1.74
N PRO A 108 22.95 -11.15 -2.31
CA PRO A 108 21.85 -11.24 -3.25
C PRO A 108 20.59 -10.65 -2.60
N PRO A 109 19.87 -9.74 -3.29
CA PRO A 109 18.69 -9.12 -2.71
C PRO A 109 17.73 -10.22 -2.24
N PRO A 110 17.11 -10.06 -1.06
CA PRO A 110 16.25 -11.09 -0.49
C PRO A 110 15.25 -11.50 -1.56
N ALA A 111 15.28 -12.79 -1.92
CA ALA A 111 14.42 -13.34 -2.95
C ALA A 111 13.00 -12.86 -2.67
N MET A 112 12.42 -12.10 -3.61
CA MET A 112 11.04 -11.63 -3.53
C MET A 112 10.13 -12.85 -3.47
N VAL A 113 9.89 -13.35 -2.25
CA VAL A 113 8.97 -14.46 -2.00
C VAL A 113 7.61 -13.98 -2.50
N TYR A 114 7.00 -14.74 -3.39
CA TYR A 114 5.68 -14.40 -3.94
C TYR A 114 4.73 -14.13 -2.77
N ARG A 115 3.92 -13.05 -2.83
CA ARG A 115 3.04 -12.63 -1.71
C ARG A 115 2.21 -13.79 -1.12
N LYS A 116 1.83 -14.76 -1.96
CA LYS A 116 1.09 -15.97 -1.58
C LYS A 116 1.89 -16.89 -0.65
N GLU A 117 3.19 -17.06 -0.87
CA GLU A 117 4.07 -17.88 -0.04
C GLU A 117 4.40 -17.20 1.28
N ALA A 118 4.57 -15.87 1.25
CA ALA A 118 4.72 -15.08 2.46
C ALA A 118 3.48 -15.22 3.37
N ILE A 119 2.27 -15.06 2.82
CA ILE A 119 1.02 -15.23 3.57
C ILE A 119 0.88 -16.66 4.11
N ARG A 120 1.21 -17.67 3.30
CA ARG A 120 1.20 -19.08 3.74
C ARG A 120 2.14 -19.30 4.93
N ASN A 121 3.37 -18.81 4.85
CA ASN A 121 4.33 -18.97 5.95
C ASN A 121 3.87 -18.24 7.21
N HIS A 122 3.32 -17.02 7.08
CA HIS A 122 2.80 -16.28 8.24
C HIS A 122 1.61 -16.99 8.89
N LEU A 123 0.68 -17.55 8.10
CA LEU A 123 -0.44 -18.34 8.61
C LEU A 123 0.03 -19.61 9.33
N LEU A 124 1.03 -20.31 8.78
CA LEU A 124 1.57 -21.53 9.38
C LEU A 124 2.30 -21.23 10.70
N ILE A 125 3.09 -20.16 10.74
CA ILE A 125 3.76 -19.70 11.97
C ILE A 125 2.71 -19.31 13.00
N PHE A 126 1.72 -18.51 12.62
CA PHE A 126 0.64 -18.08 13.52
C PHE A 126 -0.11 -19.27 14.10
N ALA A 127 -0.55 -20.22 13.27
CA ALA A 127 -1.28 -21.41 13.72
C ALA A 127 -0.42 -22.27 14.68
N GLY A 128 0.86 -22.45 14.39
CA GLY A 128 1.78 -23.18 15.25
C GLY A 128 1.99 -22.49 16.60
N THR A 129 2.18 -21.17 16.60
CA THR A 129 2.32 -20.40 17.84
C THR A 129 1.03 -20.39 18.66
N LEU A 130 -0.13 -20.23 18.01
CA LEU A 130 -1.42 -20.23 18.70
C LEU A 130 -1.70 -21.59 19.35
N PHE A 131 -1.52 -22.68 18.61
CA PHE A 131 -1.68 -24.02 19.16
C PHE A 131 -0.70 -24.31 20.29
N GLY A 132 0.57 -23.90 20.14
CA GLY A 132 1.58 -24.00 21.19
C GLY A 132 1.18 -23.24 22.45
N THR A 133 0.73 -21.99 22.33
CA THR A 133 0.31 -21.17 23.48
C THR A 133 -0.94 -21.70 24.17
N LEU A 134 -1.95 -22.17 23.41
CA LEU A 134 -3.16 -22.75 23.97
C LEU A 134 -2.85 -24.06 24.69
N PHE A 135 -2.02 -24.92 24.09
CA PHE A 135 -1.59 -26.16 24.72
C PHE A 135 -0.76 -25.91 25.99
N LEU A 136 0.11 -24.90 25.99
CA LEU A 136 0.87 -24.51 27.17
C LEU A 136 -0.06 -23.92 28.25
N ALA A 137 -1.01 -23.05 27.89
CA ALA A 137 -1.99 -22.49 28.81
C ALA A 137 -2.88 -23.58 29.44
N GLU A 138 -3.29 -24.57 28.65
CA GLU A 138 -4.07 -25.73 29.11
C GLU A 138 -3.24 -26.65 30.01
N LYS A 139 -1.98 -26.96 29.63
CA LYS A 139 -1.10 -27.84 30.43
C LYS A 139 -0.64 -27.21 31.74
N PHE A 140 -0.44 -25.90 31.78
CA PHE A 140 -0.02 -25.19 32.98
C PHE A 140 -1.18 -24.63 33.81
N ASN A 141 -2.44 -24.87 33.42
CA ASN A 141 -3.64 -24.50 34.17
C ASN A 141 -3.64 -23.02 34.61
N LEU A 142 -3.15 -22.11 33.76
CA LEU A 142 -3.00 -20.68 34.09
C LEU A 142 -4.35 -19.93 34.25
N PHE A 143 -5.47 -20.61 34.02
CA PHE A 143 -6.83 -20.08 34.13
C PHE A 143 -7.64 -20.72 35.27
N ARG A 144 -6.99 -21.33 36.25
CA ARG A 144 -7.62 -21.85 37.47
C ARG A 144 -7.02 -21.20 38.72
#